data_AF-A0A091E0H1-F1
#
_entry.id   AF-A0A091E0H1-F1
#
_cell.length_a   1.000
_cell.length_b   1.000
_cell.length_c   1.000
_cell.angle_alpha   90.00
_cell.angle_beta   90.00
_cell.angle_gamma   90.00
#
_symmetry.space_group_name_H-M   'P 1'
#
loop_
_entity.id
_entity.type
_entity.pdbx_description
1 polymer ?
#
loop_
_entity_poly.entity_id
_entity_poly.type
_entity_poly.pdbx_seq_one_letter_code
_entity_poly.pdbx_strand_id
1 'polypeptide(L)' 'MRAPDQLLGLLLLWLQGARGDIQVTQSPASLSAAVGDTATITCRASEDINYGIHWYQKISGKAPKQLIYVADQ' A
#
# COMPACT_ATOMS: atom_id res chain seq x y z
N MET A 1 44.35 7.03 -16.52
CA MET A 1 43.40 7.18 -15.39
C MET A 1 42.14 7.88 -15.91
N ARG A 2 40.95 7.50 -15.43
CA ARG A 2 39.57 7.90 -15.83
C ARG A 2 38.84 6.95 -16.80
N ALA A 3 38.32 5.86 -16.25
CA ALA A 3 37.25 5.06 -16.85
C ALA A 3 36.20 4.48 -15.86
N PRO A 4 36.12 4.80 -14.55
CA PRO A 4 35.03 4.28 -13.69
C PRO A 4 33.77 5.16 -13.67
N ASP A 5 33.89 6.48 -13.83
CA ASP A 5 32.77 7.42 -13.58
C ASP A 5 31.67 7.35 -14.66
N GLN A 6 32.05 7.02 -15.91
CA GLN A 6 31.13 6.91 -17.04
C GLN A 6 30.23 5.66 -16.94
N LEU A 7 30.76 4.56 -16.42
CA LEU A 7 30.02 3.30 -16.27
C LEU A 7 28.97 3.42 -15.15
N LEU A 8 29.33 4.06 -14.04
CA LEU A 8 28.40 4.35 -12.95
C LEU A 8 27.28 5.30 -13.41
N GLY A 9 27.63 6.35 -14.16
CA GLY A 9 26.65 7.23 -14.79
C GLY A 9 25.69 6.49 -15.73
N LEU A 10 26.22 5.60 -16.59
CA LEU A 10 25.42 4.76 -17.48
C LEU A 10 24.51 3.81 -16.69
N LEU A 11 24.97 3.20 -15.60
CA LEU A 11 24.16 2.34 -14.72
C LEU A 11 23.00 3.10 -14.06
N LEU A 12 23.23 4.33 -13.60
CA LEU A 12 22.20 5.16 -12.95
C LEU A 12 21.09 5.60 -13.93
N LEU A 13 21.40 5.70 -15.23
CA LEU A 13 20.41 5.95 -16.29
C LEU A 13 19.43 4.78 -16.46
N TRP A 14 19.83 3.53 -16.19
CA TRP A 14 18.93 2.37 -16.24
C TRP A 14 18.00 2.27 -15.03
N LEU A 15 18.29 2.99 -13.94
CA LEU A 15 17.50 2.95 -12.70
C LEU A 15 16.37 3.99 -12.65
N GLN A 16 16.26 4.89 -13.64
CA GLN A 16 15.26 5.96 -13.68
C GLN A 16 13.80 5.44 -13.76
N GLY A 17 13.60 4.15 -14.06
CA GLY A 17 12.29 3.50 -14.12
C GLY A 17 11.99 2.56 -12.94
N ALA A 18 12.90 2.39 -11.99
CA ALA A 18 12.68 1.50 -10.86
C ALA A 18 11.79 2.20 -9.80
N ARG A 19 10.48 1.97 -9.84
CA ARG A 19 9.56 2.29 -8.73
C ARG A 19 9.44 1.08 -7.81
N GLY A 20 9.43 1.35 -6.50
CA GLY A 20 9.04 0.35 -5.51
C GLY A 20 7.53 0.12 -5.50
N ASP A 21 7.10 -0.98 -4.89
CA ASP A 21 5.68 -1.24 -4.65
C ASP A 21 5.13 -0.28 -3.58
N ILE A 22 3.88 0.16 -3.78
CA ILE A 22 3.16 0.93 -2.76
C ILE A 22 2.83 0.01 -1.59
N GLN A 23 3.32 0.35 -0.41
CA GLN A 23 2.99 -0.38 0.81
C GLN A 23 1.74 0.20 1.45
N VAL A 24 0.87 -0.69 1.93
CA VAL A 24 -0.32 -0.34 2.70
C VAL A 24 -0.17 -0.86 4.12
N THR A 25 -0.27 0.06 5.09
CA THR A 25 -0.18 -0.27 6.51
C THR A 25 -1.54 -0.04 7.17
N GLN A 26 -1.99 -1.02 7.94
CA GLN A 26 -3.25 -0.94 8.69
C GLN A 26 -3.01 -0.91 10.20
N SER A 27 -3.82 -0.15 10.92
CA SER A 27 -3.77 -0.10 12.38
C SER A 27 -5.17 0.04 13.01
N PRO A 28 -5.41 -0.55 14.19
CA PRO A 28 -4.51 -1.48 14.89
C PRO A 28 -4.43 -2.85 14.19
N ALA A 29 -3.42 -3.65 14.52
CA ALA A 29 -3.27 -5.02 13.98
C ALA A 29 -4.38 -5.98 14.46
N SER A 30 -4.96 -5.70 15.62
CA SER A 30 -6.15 -6.36 16.15
C SER A 30 -6.96 -5.40 16.99
N LEU A 31 -8.28 -5.58 16.99
CA LEU A 31 -9.24 -4.82 17.79
C LEU A 31 -10.37 -5.75 18.21
N SER A 32 -10.87 -5.57 19.42
CA SER A 32 -12.12 -6.17 19.90
C SER A 32 -13.01 -5.03 20.39
N ALA A 33 -14.31 -5.13 20.10
CA ALA A 33 -15.31 -4.13 20.44
C ALA A 33 -16.62 -4.83 20.83
N ALA A 34 -17.43 -4.20 21.69
CA ALA A 34 -18.73 -4.77 22.04
C ALA A 34 -19.74 -4.58 20.91
N VAL A 35 -20.84 -5.33 20.96
CA VAL A 35 -21.93 -5.17 19.99
C VAL A 35 -22.56 -3.79 20.17
N GLY A 36 -22.58 -3.00 19.09
CA GLY A 36 -23.08 -1.62 19.10
C GLY A 36 -21.97 -0.57 19.18
N ASP A 37 -20.75 -0.96 19.51
CA ASP A 37 -19.60 -0.05 19.50
C ASP A 37 -19.13 0.24 18.07
N THR A 38 -18.51 1.40 17.88
CA THR A 38 -17.84 1.75 16.63
C THR A 38 -16.40 1.25 16.66
N ALA A 39 -16.02 0.48 15.65
CA ALA A 39 -14.64 0.06 15.41
C ALA A 39 -13.99 0.93 14.32
N THR A 40 -12.80 1.44 14.60
CA THR A 40 -12.02 2.24 13.65
C THR A 40 -10.74 1.51 13.27
N ILE A 41 -10.53 1.32 11.96
CA ILE A 41 -9.28 0.79 11.39
C ILE A 41 -8.75 1.85 10.42
N THR A 42 -7.49 2.23 10.58
CA THR A 42 -6.80 3.17 9.72
C THR A 42 -6.06 2.42 8.63
N CYS A 43 -6.08 2.94 7.41
CA CYS A 43 -5.30 2.46 6.28
C CYS A 43 -4.43 3.62 5.77
N ARG A 44 -3.12 3.39 5.65
CA ARG A 44 -2.17 4.38 5.13
C ARG A 44 -1.36 3.75 3.99
N ALA A 45 -1.39 4.38 2.82
CA ALA A 45 -0.47 4.07 1.73
C ALA A 45 0.86 4.82 1.92
N SER A 46 1.96 4.24 1.43
CA SER A 46 3.29 4.86 1.49
C SER A 46 3.45 6.07 0.55
N GLU A 47 2.61 6.14 -0.47
CA GLU A 47 2.59 7.15 -1.53
C GLU A 47 1.12 7.42 -1.93
N ASP A 48 0.90 8.45 -2.74
CA ASP A 48 -0.41 8.79 -3.32
C ASP A 48 -0.90 7.66 -4.24
N ILE A 49 -2.22 7.49 -4.31
CA ILE A 49 -2.86 6.34 -4.96
C ILE A 49 -3.91 6.78 -5.99
N ASN A 50 -3.53 6.85 -7.26
CA ASN A 50 -4.36 7.39 -8.35
C ASN A 50 -5.72 6.70 -8.65
N TYR A 51 -6.13 5.66 -7.91
CA TYR A 51 -7.35 4.91 -8.19
C TYR A 51 -8.30 4.87 -6.99
N GLY A 52 -7.86 4.31 -5.88
CA GLY A 52 -8.69 4.18 -4.70
C GLY A 52 -8.35 2.97 -3.82
N ILE A 53 -8.91 2.97 -2.62
CA ILE A 53 -8.76 1.94 -1.60
C ILE A 53 -10.05 1.12 -1.55
N HIS A 54 -9.88 -0.20 -1.54
CA HIS A 54 -10.96 -1.16 -1.37
C HIS A 54 -10.82 -1.85 -0.02
N TRP A 55 -11.86 -1.78 0.81
CA TRP A 55 -11.91 -2.51 2.07
C TRP A 55 -12.61 -3.85 1.87
N TYR A 56 -11.99 -4.93 2.36
CA TYR A 56 -12.54 -6.28 2.28
C TYR A 56 -12.74 -6.87 3.69
N GLN A 57 -13.87 -7.53 3.88
CA GLN A 57 -14.12 -8.37 5.04
C GLN A 57 -13.75 -9.81 4.70
N LYS A 58 -12.90 -10.41 5.54
CA LYS A 58 -12.61 -11.84 5.49
C LYS A 58 -13.12 -12.52 6.75
N ILE A 59 -14.10 -13.40 6.57
CA ILE A 59 -14.54 -14.32 7.62
C ILE A 59 -13.71 -15.61 7.44
N SER A 60 -13.22 -16.18 8.54
CA SER A 60 -12.45 -17.42 8.49
C SER A 60 -13.18 -18.50 7.69
N GLY A 61 -12.47 -19.16 6.77
CA GLY A 61 -13.03 -20.19 5.88
C GLY A 61 -13.90 -19.68 4.71
N LYS A 62 -14.08 -18.36 4.54
CA LYS A 62 -14.85 -17.77 3.44
C LYS A 62 -13.96 -16.91 2.53
N ALA A 63 -14.40 -16.74 1.29
CA ALA A 63 -13.78 -15.81 0.36
C ALA A 63 -13.92 -14.36 0.87
N PRO A 64 -12.93 -13.48 0.60
CA PRO A 64 -13.06 -12.05 0.91
C PRO A 64 -14.28 -11.43 0.23
N LYS A 65 -15.02 -10.60 0.96
CA LYS A 65 -16.13 -9.80 0.44
C LYS A 65 -15.78 -8.33 0.50
N GLN A 66 -15.92 -7.61 -0.60
CA GLN A 66 -15.74 -6.16 -0.61
C GLN A 66 -16.83 -5.48 0.24
N LEU A 67 -16.42 -4.53 1.07
CA LEU A 67 -17.30 -3.71 1.91
C LEU A 67 -17.40 -2.28 1.40
N ILE A 68 -16.26 -1.64 1.12
CA ILE A 68 -16.18 -0.21 0.80
C ILE A 68 -15.22 -0.02 -0.38
N TYR A 69 -15.58 0.88 -1.29
CA TYR A 69 -14.69 1.46 -2.29
C TYR A 69 -14.57 2.96 -2.02
N VAL A 70 -13.34 3.45 -1.90
CA VAL A 70 -13.03 4.87 -1.73
C VAL A 70 -12.14 5.27 -2.89
N ALA A 71 -12.65 6.09 -3.80
CA ALA A 71 -11.84 6.68 -4.86
C ALA A 71 -10.93 7.76 -4.25
N ASP A 72 -9.66 7.74 -4.61
CA ASP A 72 -8.79 8.91 -4.39
C ASP A 72 -9.12 9.95 -5.46
N GLN A 73 -9.06 11.25 -5.11
CA GLN A 73 -9.42 12.34 -6.03
C GLN A 73 -8.27 12.71 -6.97
#